data_AF-A0A7C1JBA7-F1
#
_entry.id   AF-A0A7C1JBA7-F1
#
_cell.length_a   1.000
_cell.length_b   1.000
_cell.length_c   1.000
_cell.angle_alpha   90.00
_cell.angle_beta   90.00
_cell.angle_gamma   90.00
#
_symmetry.space_group_name_H-M   'P 1'
#
loop_
_entity.id
_entity.type
_entity.pdbx_description
1 polymer ?
#
loop_
_entity_poly.entity_id
_entity_poly.type
_entity_poly.pdbx_seq_one_letter_code
_entity_poly.pdbx_strand_id
1 'polypeptide(L)'
;MDPYLTLILVLLVFVLLQGGLSLLRREPLSGRQVTETLLAGAVIIAIARLAGAPPPAVLFFIALYLLTMRARILVDIANSVARQGRVKVAGRLYDLALKLATVPVERLTVRANQGALLLQQGQVDQAVGVFEDVLKVPAALGVRLEAACRCNLGLAYLRQGRIGLGRAQLHETLDLLPGSLYAQRARLALRRLEAQEPPQE
;
A
#
# COMPACT_ATOMS: atom_id res chain seq x y z
N MET A 1 -26.51 -25.17 -14.77
CA MET A 1 -26.21 -24.04 -13.86
C MET A 1 -26.31 -22.76 -14.68
N ASP A 2 -27.13 -21.80 -14.28
CA ASP A 2 -27.20 -20.49 -14.97
C ASP A 2 -25.82 -19.82 -14.87
N PRO A 3 -25.14 -19.51 -16.00
CA PRO A 3 -23.82 -18.91 -15.98
C PRO A 3 -23.80 -17.56 -15.24
N TYR A 4 -24.91 -16.85 -15.15
CA TYR A 4 -24.93 -15.58 -14.42
C TYR A 4 -25.05 -15.76 -12.90
N LEU A 5 -25.71 -16.84 -12.43
CA LEU A 5 -25.71 -17.19 -11.02
C LEU A 5 -24.29 -17.55 -10.54
N THR A 6 -23.49 -18.21 -11.39
CA THR A 6 -22.09 -18.50 -11.05
C THR A 6 -21.25 -17.22 -10.99
N LEU A 7 -21.48 -16.24 -11.88
CA LEU A 7 -20.81 -14.92 -11.80
C LEU A 7 -21.19 -14.16 -10.52
N ILE A 8 -22.46 -14.16 -10.12
CA ILE A 8 -22.91 -13.54 -8.87
C ILE A 8 -22.24 -14.23 -7.67
N LEU A 9 -22.21 -15.57 -7.66
CA LEU A 9 -21.55 -16.32 -6.59
C LEU A 9 -20.05 -15.97 -6.51
N VAL A 10 -19.36 -15.90 -7.65
CA VAL A 10 -17.94 -15.51 -7.71
C VAL A 10 -17.75 -14.09 -7.18
N LEU A 11 -18.63 -13.14 -7.51
CA LEU A 11 -18.58 -11.77 -7.00
C LEU A 11 -18.73 -11.73 -5.47
N LEU A 12 -19.70 -12.48 -4.93
CA LEU A 12 -19.93 -12.55 -3.48
C LEU A 12 -18.74 -13.18 -2.76
N VAL A 13 -18.22 -14.30 -3.26
CA VAL A 13 -17.02 -14.95 -2.72
C VAL A 13 -15.82 -14.01 -2.80
N PHE A 14 -15.66 -13.27 -3.90
CA PHE A 14 -14.58 -12.31 -4.06
C PHE A 14 -14.64 -11.17 -3.01
N VAL A 15 -15.83 -10.62 -2.78
CA VAL A 15 -16.04 -9.60 -1.73
C VAL A 15 -15.76 -10.18 -0.34
N LEU A 16 -16.20 -11.41 -0.05
CA LEU A 16 -15.92 -12.08 1.22
C LEU A 16 -14.42 -12.34 1.40
N LEU A 17 -13.70 -12.76 0.36
CA LEU A 17 -12.25 -12.94 0.40
C LEU A 17 -11.52 -11.61 0.65
N GLN A 18 -11.93 -10.53 -0.01
CA GLN A 18 -11.39 -9.19 0.26
C GLN A 18 -11.63 -8.76 1.71
N GLY A 19 -12.85 -8.98 2.21
CA GLY A 19 -13.19 -8.66 3.59
C GLY A 19 -12.41 -9.49 4.62
N GLY A 20 -12.30 -10.80 4.39
CA GLY A 20 -11.52 -11.70 5.24
C GLY A 20 -10.02 -11.34 5.27
N LEU A 21 -9.45 -10.97 4.13
CA LEU A 21 -8.06 -10.48 4.05
C LEU A 21 -7.87 -9.15 4.79
N SER A 22 -8.86 -8.25 4.75
CA SER A 22 -8.83 -6.99 5.51
C SER A 22 -8.79 -7.25 7.01
N LEU A 23 -9.61 -8.19 7.50
CA LEU A 23 -9.64 -8.59 8.91
C LEU A 23 -8.30 -9.20 9.35
N LEU A 24 -7.72 -10.10 8.54
CA LEU A 24 -6.40 -10.68 8.80
C LEU A 24 -5.29 -9.61 8.86
N ARG A 25 -5.43 -8.53 8.09
CA ARG A 25 -4.46 -7.42 8.05
C ARG A 25 -4.70 -6.35 9.11
N ARG A 26 -5.76 -6.49 9.92
CA ARG A 26 -6.23 -5.43 10.84
C ARG A 26 -6.45 -4.11 10.10
N GLU A 27 -6.88 -4.19 8.85
CA GLU A 27 -7.25 -3.05 8.03
C GLU A 27 -8.76 -2.83 8.19
N PRO A 28 -9.23 -1.58 8.40
CA PRO A 28 -10.65 -1.31 8.52
C PRO A 28 -11.35 -1.68 7.21
N LEU A 29 -12.44 -2.46 7.33
CA LEU A 29 -13.29 -2.78 6.19
C LEU A 29 -13.89 -1.49 5.64
N SER A 30 -13.39 -1.04 4.50
CA SER A 30 -13.97 0.12 3.84
C SER A 30 -15.26 -0.30 3.15
N GLY A 31 -16.42 0.11 3.68
CA GLY A 31 -17.71 -0.09 3.01
C GLY A 31 -17.71 0.49 1.59
N ARG A 32 -16.91 1.53 1.35
CA ARG A 32 -16.66 2.07 0.01
C ARG A 32 -15.99 1.06 -0.94
N GLN A 33 -14.99 0.32 -0.47
CA GLN A 33 -14.32 -0.68 -1.30
C GLN A 33 -15.27 -1.83 -1.65
N VAL A 34 -16.08 -2.29 -0.70
CA VAL A 34 -17.10 -3.32 -0.94
C VAL A 34 -18.11 -2.85 -2.00
N THR A 35 -18.63 -1.64 -1.85
CA THR A 35 -19.59 -1.07 -2.80
C THR A 35 -18.99 -0.85 -4.19
N GLU A 36 -17.73 -0.40 -4.30
CA GLU A 36 -17.02 -0.28 -5.58
C GLU A 36 -16.84 -1.65 -6.27
N THR A 37 -16.48 -2.69 -5.52
CA THR A 37 -16.35 -4.06 -6.04
C THR A 37 -17.69 -4.61 -6.52
N LEU A 38 -18.76 -4.45 -5.74
CA LEU A 38 -20.10 -4.89 -6.11
C LEU A 38 -20.61 -4.16 -7.35
N LEU A 39 -20.43 -2.84 -7.42
CA LEU A 39 -20.84 -2.03 -8.57
C LEU A 39 -20.10 -2.47 -9.83
N ALA A 40 -18.78 -2.65 -9.75
CA ALA A 40 -17.99 -3.14 -10.88
C ALA A 40 -18.45 -4.51 -11.38
N GLY A 41 -18.68 -5.45 -10.46
CA GLY A 41 -19.21 -6.77 -10.81
C GLY A 41 -20.59 -6.70 -11.46
N ALA A 42 -21.50 -5.89 -10.92
CA ALA A 42 -22.83 -5.68 -11.47
C ALA A 42 -22.78 -5.09 -12.89
N VAL A 43 -21.90 -4.12 -13.14
CA VAL A 43 -21.70 -3.53 -14.48
C VAL A 43 -21.19 -4.59 -15.47
N ILE A 44 -20.19 -5.39 -15.10
CA ILE A 44 -19.66 -6.44 -15.98
C ILE A 44 -20.75 -7.49 -16.29
N ILE A 45 -21.53 -7.89 -15.29
CA ILE A 45 -22.65 -8.83 -15.46
C ILE A 45 -23.75 -8.24 -16.36
N ALA A 46 -24.10 -6.96 -16.18
CA ALA A 46 -25.09 -6.27 -16.99
C ALA A 46 -24.64 -6.18 -18.46
N ILE A 47 -23.38 -5.82 -18.72
CA ILE A 47 -22.80 -5.81 -20.07
C ILE A 47 -22.85 -7.21 -20.69
N ALA A 48 -22.47 -8.24 -19.94
CA ALA A 48 -22.52 -9.62 -20.41
C ALA A 48 -23.94 -10.09 -20.75
N ARG A 49 -24.94 -9.69 -19.94
CA ARG A 49 -26.36 -9.94 -20.19
C ARG A 49 -26.83 -9.28 -21.48
N LEU A 50 -26.50 -8.00 -21.69
CA LEU A 50 -26.85 -7.26 -22.90
C LEU A 50 -26.18 -7.85 -24.16
N ALA A 51 -24.93 -8.31 -24.03
CA ALA A 51 -24.19 -8.95 -25.12
C ALA A 51 -24.65 -10.40 -25.40
N GLY A 52 -25.45 -11.01 -24.51
CA GLY A 52 -25.87 -12.41 -24.62
C GLY A 52 -24.75 -13.43 -24.44
N ALA A 53 -23.56 -13.00 -24.01
CA ALA A 53 -22.36 -13.82 -23.94
C ALA A 53 -21.71 -13.70 -22.54
N PRO A 54 -22.05 -14.59 -21.59
CA PRO A 54 -21.44 -14.57 -20.28
C PRO A 54 -19.96 -14.97 -20.37
N PRO A 55 -19.04 -14.19 -19.76
CA PRO A 55 -17.64 -14.58 -19.73
C PRO A 55 -17.46 -15.85 -18.88
N PRO A 56 -16.42 -16.66 -19.16
CA PRO A 56 -15.96 -17.69 -18.24
C PRO A 56 -15.71 -17.10 -16.84
N ALA A 57 -16.10 -17.83 -15.80
CA ALA A 57 -15.99 -17.38 -14.41
C ALA A 57 -14.56 -16.95 -14.02
N VAL A 58 -13.54 -17.63 -14.58
CA VAL A 58 -12.13 -17.29 -14.37
C VAL A 58 -11.78 -15.92 -14.96
N LEU A 59 -12.24 -15.61 -16.17
CA LEU A 59 -12.00 -14.30 -16.79
C LEU A 59 -12.74 -13.19 -16.05
N PHE A 60 -13.95 -13.45 -15.58
CA PHE A 60 -14.68 -12.52 -14.71
C PHE A 60 -13.91 -12.24 -13.41
N PHE A 61 -13.41 -13.29 -12.75
CA PHE A 61 -12.58 -13.15 -11.55
C PHE A 61 -11.30 -12.34 -11.82
N ILE A 62 -10.60 -12.63 -12.91
CA ILE A 62 -9.39 -11.89 -13.31
C ILE A 62 -9.72 -10.42 -13.57
N ALA A 63 -10.82 -10.14 -14.28
CA ALA A 63 -11.26 -8.77 -14.55
C ALA A 63 -11.56 -8.01 -13.25
N LEU A 64 -12.30 -8.63 -12.32
CA LEU A 64 -12.55 -8.08 -10.99
C LEU A 64 -11.26 -7.84 -10.21
N TYR A 65 -10.34 -8.79 -10.22
CA TYR A 65 -9.05 -8.68 -9.55
C TYR A 65 -8.21 -7.53 -10.10
N LEU A 66 -8.03 -7.47 -11.41
CA LEU A 66 -7.26 -6.41 -12.06
C LEU A 66 -7.88 -5.03 -11.83
N LEU A 67 -9.21 -4.94 -11.89
CA LEU A 67 -9.91 -3.70 -11.66
C LEU A 67 -9.76 -3.23 -10.21
N THR A 68 -9.99 -4.10 -9.23
CA THR A 68 -9.91 -3.74 -7.79
C THR A 68 -8.49 -3.60 -7.26
N MET A 69 -7.49 -4.16 -7.94
CA MET A 69 -6.08 -4.08 -7.55
C MET A 69 -5.25 -3.16 -8.45
N ARG A 70 -5.89 -2.42 -9.38
CA ARG A 70 -5.21 -1.59 -10.40
C ARG A 70 -4.14 -0.67 -9.82
N ALA A 71 -4.45 0.07 -8.75
CA ALA A 71 -3.49 1.00 -8.14
C ALA A 71 -2.35 0.26 -7.46
N ARG A 72 -2.64 -0.88 -6.82
CA ARG A 72 -1.64 -1.70 -6.13
C ARG A 72 -0.68 -2.37 -7.11
N ILE A 73 -1.20 -2.91 -8.21
CA ILE A 73 -0.38 -3.50 -9.28
C ILE A 73 0.57 -2.44 -9.84
N LEU A 74 0.08 -1.21 -10.10
CA LEU A 74 0.93 -0.12 -10.57
C LEU A 74 2.01 0.27 -9.55
N VAL A 75 1.68 0.31 -8.26
CA VAL A 75 2.67 0.53 -7.17
C VAL A 75 3.73 -0.55 -7.15
N ASP A 76 3.35 -1.83 -7.29
CA ASP A 76 4.29 -2.95 -7.27
C ASP A 76 5.23 -2.91 -8.50
N ILE A 77 4.69 -2.57 -9.68
CA ILE A 77 5.50 -2.34 -10.89
C ILE A 77 6.43 -1.14 -10.68
N ALA A 78 5.92 -0.02 -10.14
CA ALA A 78 6.71 1.17 -9.86
C ALA A 78 7.87 0.87 -8.91
N ASN A 79 7.62 0.12 -7.83
CA ASN A 79 8.64 -0.34 -6.90
C ASN A 79 9.70 -1.22 -7.58
N SER A 80 9.27 -2.13 -8.45
CA SER A 80 10.19 -2.98 -9.23
C SER A 80 11.09 -2.14 -10.14
N VAL A 81 10.50 -1.21 -10.89
CA VAL A 81 11.21 -0.30 -11.81
C VAL A 81 12.13 0.66 -11.04
N ALA A 82 11.73 1.14 -9.87
CA ALA A 82 12.56 1.97 -8.99
C ALA A 82 13.82 1.22 -8.53
N ARG A 83 13.70 -0.06 -8.13
CA ARG A 83 14.85 -0.90 -7.74
C ARG A 83 15.84 -1.11 -8.87
N GLN A 84 15.42 -0.98 -10.12
CA GLN A 84 16.29 -1.03 -11.31
C GLN A 84 16.94 0.33 -11.63
N GLY A 85 16.75 1.36 -10.80
CA GLY A 85 17.28 2.71 -11.01
C GLY A 85 16.49 3.54 -12.04
N ARG A 86 15.38 3.03 -12.59
CA ARG A 86 14.56 3.72 -13.60
C ARG A 86 13.56 4.69 -12.95
N VAL A 87 14.10 5.65 -12.20
CA VAL A 87 13.32 6.50 -11.29
C VAL A 87 12.24 7.33 -11.98
N LYS A 88 12.53 7.91 -13.16
CA LYS A 88 11.53 8.69 -13.93
C LYS A 88 10.31 7.86 -14.32
N VAL A 89 10.51 6.58 -14.66
CA VAL A 89 9.41 5.69 -15.03
C VAL A 89 8.61 5.29 -13.79
N ALA A 90 9.29 5.00 -12.67
CA ALA A 90 8.62 4.72 -11.41
C ALA A 90 7.72 5.89 -10.96
N GLY A 91 8.21 7.14 -11.08
CA GLY A 91 7.41 8.34 -10.78
C GLY A 91 6.11 8.39 -11.59
N ARG A 92 6.19 8.21 -12.92
CA ARG A 92 5.00 8.19 -13.79
C ARG A 92 4.01 7.07 -13.43
N LEU A 93 4.52 5.89 -13.05
CA LEU A 93 3.68 4.78 -12.62
C LEU A 93 2.96 5.08 -11.30
N TYR A 94 3.63 5.75 -10.36
CA TYR A 94 2.96 6.23 -9.14
C TYR A 94 1.91 7.31 -9.44
N ASP A 95 2.19 8.24 -10.35
CA ASP A 95 1.20 9.25 -10.75
C ASP A 95 -0.03 8.60 -11.39
N LEU A 96 0.17 7.57 -12.22
CA LEU A 96 -0.93 6.79 -12.78
C LEU A 96 -1.69 6.03 -11.69
N ALA A 97 -0.98 5.43 -10.72
CA ALA A 97 -1.61 4.73 -9.60
C ALA A 97 -2.47 5.70 -8.76
N LEU A 98 -2.01 6.93 -8.51
CA LEU A 98 -2.80 7.96 -7.83
C LEU A 98 -4.07 8.36 -8.59
N LYS A 99 -3.99 8.45 -9.93
CA LYS A 99 -5.15 8.75 -10.77
C LYS A 99 -6.19 7.64 -10.72
N LEU A 100 -5.74 6.38 -10.65
CA LEU A 100 -6.61 5.20 -10.64
C LEU A 100 -7.05 4.76 -9.23
N ALA A 101 -6.44 5.32 -8.18
CA ALA A 101 -6.81 5.05 -6.79
C ALA A 101 -8.18 5.64 -6.47
N THR A 102 -9.12 4.79 -6.07
CA THR A 102 -10.50 5.20 -5.78
C THR A 102 -10.80 5.28 -4.30
N VAL A 103 -10.02 4.58 -3.47
CA VAL A 103 -10.19 4.57 -2.02
C VAL A 103 -9.08 5.38 -1.33
N PRO A 104 -9.36 6.12 -0.23
CA PRO A 104 -8.35 6.92 0.46
C PRO A 104 -7.08 6.17 0.86
N VAL A 105 -7.22 4.92 1.36
CA VAL A 105 -6.09 4.09 1.78
C VAL A 105 -5.13 3.76 0.64
N GLU A 106 -5.65 3.59 -0.59
CA GLU A 106 -4.81 3.38 -1.77
C GLU A 106 -3.97 4.62 -2.06
N ARG A 107 -4.58 5.81 -1.98
CA ARG A 107 -3.87 7.08 -2.20
C ARG A 107 -2.76 7.28 -1.18
N LEU A 108 -3.02 6.99 0.09
CA LEU A 108 -2.01 7.01 1.16
C LEU A 108 -0.90 5.99 0.89
N THR A 109 -1.25 4.78 0.43
CA THR A 109 -0.28 3.76 0.03
C THR A 109 0.62 4.25 -1.10
N VAL A 110 0.05 4.85 -2.15
CA VAL A 110 0.84 5.38 -3.27
C VAL A 110 1.76 6.51 -2.81
N ARG A 111 1.25 7.46 -2.01
CA ARG A 111 2.05 8.56 -1.46
C ARG A 111 3.22 8.06 -0.61
N ALA A 112 3.00 7.09 0.26
CA ALA A 112 4.06 6.50 1.07
C ALA A 112 5.16 5.87 0.19
N ASN A 113 4.78 5.21 -0.91
CA ASN A 113 5.76 4.63 -1.84
C ASN A 113 6.49 5.71 -2.67
N GLN A 114 5.82 6.82 -3.03
CA GLN A 114 6.49 7.99 -3.59
C GLN A 114 7.50 8.60 -2.61
N GLY A 115 7.13 8.73 -1.33
CA GLY A 115 8.06 9.14 -0.26
C GLY A 115 9.29 8.24 -0.17
N ALA A 116 9.10 6.92 -0.29
CA ALA A 116 10.21 5.97 -0.31
C ALA A 116 11.10 6.15 -1.55
N LEU A 117 10.52 6.46 -2.72
CA LEU A 117 11.27 6.80 -3.93
C LEU A 117 12.08 8.09 -3.77
N LEU A 118 11.48 9.15 -3.22
CA LEU A 118 12.15 10.42 -2.91
C LEU A 118 13.35 10.19 -1.99
N LEU A 119 13.18 9.36 -0.97
CA LEU A 119 14.26 8.98 -0.07
C LEU A 119 15.38 8.20 -0.81
N GLN A 120 15.04 7.31 -1.75
CA GLN A 120 16.04 6.63 -2.59
C GLN A 120 16.83 7.61 -3.47
N GLN A 121 16.20 8.69 -3.93
CA GLN A 121 16.83 9.75 -4.73
C GLN A 121 17.67 10.73 -3.90
N GLY A 122 17.67 10.61 -2.57
CA GLY A 122 18.33 11.57 -1.69
C GLY A 122 17.55 12.87 -1.48
N GLN A 123 16.29 12.95 -1.94
CA GLN A 123 15.40 14.09 -1.70
C GLN A 123 14.76 13.96 -0.30
N VAL A 124 15.60 14.02 0.73
CA VAL A 124 15.23 13.64 2.09
C VAL A 124 14.14 14.55 2.68
N ASP A 125 14.25 15.87 2.51
CA ASP A 125 13.28 16.83 3.07
C ASP A 125 11.86 16.62 2.51
N GLN A 126 11.78 16.38 1.20
CA GLN A 126 10.50 16.10 0.55
C GLN A 126 9.92 14.76 1.02
N ALA A 127 10.78 13.74 1.19
CA ALA A 127 10.35 12.44 1.72
C ALA A 127 9.79 12.55 3.14
N VAL A 128 10.43 13.34 4.03
CA VAL A 128 9.94 13.60 5.38
C VAL A 128 8.54 14.20 5.33
N GLY A 129 8.35 15.29 4.57
CA GLY A 129 7.04 15.94 4.46
C GLY A 129 5.95 14.99 3.96
N VAL A 130 6.26 14.15 2.96
CA VAL A 130 5.32 13.14 2.46
C VAL A 130 4.94 12.12 3.54
N PHE A 131 5.90 11.61 4.31
CA PHE A 131 5.60 10.63 5.36
C PHE A 131 4.83 11.24 6.53
N GLU A 132 5.17 12.47 6.94
CA GLU A 132 4.39 13.21 7.95
C GLU A 132 2.95 13.42 7.50
N ASP A 133 2.74 13.83 6.24
CA ASP A 133 1.40 14.01 5.69
C ASP A 133 0.59 12.72 5.64
N VAL A 134 1.23 11.59 5.35
CA VAL A 134 0.56 10.28 5.43
C VAL A 134 0.19 9.93 6.86
N LEU A 135 1.08 10.18 7.83
CA LEU A 135 0.87 9.87 9.25
C LEU A 135 -0.11 10.80 9.96
N LYS A 136 -0.44 11.97 9.39
CA LYS A 136 -1.51 12.87 9.89
C LYS A 136 -2.91 12.26 9.80
N VAL A 137 -3.10 11.15 9.08
CA VAL A 137 -4.40 10.49 8.90
C VAL A 137 -4.40 9.07 9.48
N PRO A 138 -4.07 8.88 10.78
CA PRO A 138 -3.81 7.55 11.35
C PRO A 138 -5.04 6.65 11.34
N ALA A 139 -6.25 7.19 11.51
CA ALA A 139 -7.50 6.43 11.47
C ALA A 139 -7.77 5.75 10.11
N ALA A 140 -7.12 6.20 9.03
CA ALA A 140 -7.23 5.61 7.70
C ALA A 140 -6.07 4.67 7.34
N LEU A 141 -5.05 4.57 8.19
CA LEU A 141 -3.89 3.71 7.96
C LEU A 141 -4.15 2.31 8.49
N GLY A 142 -3.85 1.31 7.67
CA GLY A 142 -3.63 -0.04 8.19
C GLY A 142 -2.30 -0.12 8.94
N VAL A 143 -2.24 -0.96 9.97
CA VAL A 143 -1.04 -1.18 10.82
C VAL A 143 0.22 -1.38 9.98
N ARG A 144 0.12 -2.11 8.86
CA ARG A 144 1.27 -2.36 7.98
C ARG A 144 1.76 -1.11 7.25
N LEU A 145 0.84 -0.28 6.77
CA LEU A 145 1.19 0.96 6.08
C LEU A 145 1.78 1.98 7.05
N GLU A 146 1.23 2.07 8.26
CA GLU A 146 1.78 2.92 9.31
C GLU A 146 3.19 2.47 9.70
N ALA A 147 3.42 1.17 9.95
CA ALA A 147 4.78 0.64 10.22
C ALA A 147 5.77 0.99 9.10
N ALA A 148 5.35 0.86 7.84
CA ALA A 148 6.17 1.19 6.69
C ALA A 148 6.53 2.68 6.64
N CYS A 149 5.54 3.56 6.89
CA CYS A 149 5.73 5.01 6.89
C CYS A 149 6.64 5.45 8.03
N ARG A 150 6.40 4.98 9.26
CA ARG A 150 7.24 5.29 10.43
C ARG A 150 8.67 4.82 10.25
N CYS A 151 8.86 3.61 9.71
CA CYS A 151 10.19 3.09 9.42
C CYS A 151 10.94 3.99 8.43
N ASN A 152 10.29 4.36 7.31
CA ASN A 152 10.93 5.21 6.31
C ASN A 152 11.12 6.65 6.79
N LEU A 153 10.19 7.20 7.58
CA LEU A 153 10.33 8.51 8.21
C LEU A 153 11.50 8.53 9.20
N GLY A 154 11.63 7.50 10.03
CA GLY A 154 12.77 7.34 10.93
C GLY A 154 14.08 7.35 10.17
N LEU A 155 14.19 6.57 9.09
CA LEU A 155 15.38 6.57 8.22
C LEU A 155 15.63 7.92 7.54
N ALA A 156 14.58 8.64 7.14
CA ALA A 156 14.71 9.98 6.57
C ALA A 156 15.26 10.97 7.60
N TYR A 157 14.75 10.95 8.84
CA TYR A 157 15.27 11.77 9.93
C TYR A 157 16.72 11.49 10.26
N LEU A 158 17.14 10.21 10.27
CA LEU A 158 18.54 9.86 10.46
C LEU A 158 19.43 10.44 9.36
N ARG A 159 18.98 10.46 8.10
CA ARG A 159 19.72 11.08 7.00
C ARG A 159 19.79 12.61 7.09
N GLN A 160 18.85 13.26 7.77
CA GLN A 160 18.92 14.70 8.09
C GLN A 160 19.79 14.99 9.33
N GLY A 161 20.36 13.98 9.99
CA GLY A 161 21.06 14.14 11.27
C GLY A 161 20.14 14.37 12.48
N ARG A 162 18.81 14.25 12.31
CA ARG A 162 17.83 14.38 13.40
C ARG A 162 17.70 13.06 14.16
N ILE A 163 18.77 12.65 14.84
CA ILE A 163 18.90 11.31 15.42
C ILE A 163 17.79 10.98 16.41
N GLY A 164 17.43 11.91 17.31
CA GLY A 164 16.36 11.69 18.30
C GLY A 164 15.00 11.39 17.67
N LEU A 165 14.58 12.18 16.67
CA LEU A 165 13.33 11.95 15.93
C LEU A 165 13.38 10.64 15.15
N GLY A 166 14.53 10.33 14.54
CA GLY A 166 14.74 9.08 13.82
C GLY A 166 14.58 7.87 14.74
N ARG A 167 15.26 7.87 15.89
CA ARG A 167 15.19 6.81 16.91
C ARG A 167 13.76 6.59 17.40
N ALA A 168 13.03 7.67 17.72
CA ALA A 168 11.64 7.59 18.15
C ALA A 168 10.74 6.87 17.11
N GLN A 169 10.79 7.28 15.84
CA GLN A 169 9.97 6.66 14.79
C GLN A 169 10.35 5.19 14.52
N LEU A 170 11.62 4.83 14.67
CA LEU A 170 12.07 3.46 14.55
C LEU A 170 11.58 2.59 15.72
N HIS A 171 11.57 3.10 16.95
CA HIS A 171 10.98 2.38 18.10
C HIS A 171 9.47 2.20 17.93
N GLU A 172 8.74 3.25 17.53
CA GLU A 172 7.31 3.13 17.25
C GLU A 172 7.02 2.09 16.17
N THR A 173 7.90 1.94 15.17
CA THR A 173 7.80 0.85 14.18
C THR A 173 7.91 -0.54 14.82
N LEU A 174 8.83 -0.72 15.79
CA LEU A 174 9.02 -1.98 16.50
C LEU A 174 7.81 -2.33 17.37
N ASP A 175 7.23 -1.33 18.03
CA ASP A 175 6.06 -1.51 18.89
C ASP A 175 4.82 -1.84 18.06
N LEU A 176 4.66 -1.16 16.92
CA LEU A 176 3.49 -1.32 16.06
C LEU A 176 3.45 -2.68 15.37
N LEU A 177 4.59 -3.16 14.84
CA LEU A 177 4.63 -4.40 14.07
C LEU A 177 5.96 -5.15 14.20
N PRO A 178 6.26 -5.75 15.38
CA PRO A 178 7.58 -6.28 15.74
C PRO A 178 8.06 -7.44 14.87
N GLY A 179 7.14 -8.21 14.28
CA GLY A 179 7.44 -9.34 13.39
C GLY A 179 7.63 -8.99 11.92
N SER A 180 7.59 -7.71 11.55
CA SER A 180 7.65 -7.29 10.15
C SER A 180 9.07 -7.04 9.63
N LEU A 181 9.20 -7.03 8.30
CA LEU A 181 10.40 -6.56 7.60
C LEU A 181 10.73 -5.09 7.95
N TYR A 182 9.73 -4.26 8.25
CA TYR A 182 9.94 -2.88 8.68
C TYR A 182 10.57 -2.82 10.07
N ALA A 183 10.10 -3.65 10.99
CA ALA A 183 10.73 -3.81 12.31
C ALA A 183 12.17 -4.34 12.19
N GLN A 184 12.43 -5.33 11.34
CA GLN A 184 13.80 -5.80 11.10
C GLN A 184 14.70 -4.67 10.57
N ARG A 185 14.22 -3.88 9.62
CA ARG A 185 14.95 -2.73 9.07
C ARG A 185 15.18 -1.65 10.13
N ALA A 186 14.21 -1.41 11.01
CA ALA A 186 14.33 -0.49 12.13
C ALA A 186 15.39 -0.96 13.14
N ARG A 187 15.40 -2.25 13.53
CA ARG A 187 16.45 -2.82 14.41
C ARG A 187 17.84 -2.64 13.81
N LEU A 188 17.99 -2.90 12.51
CA LEU A 188 19.27 -2.74 11.83
C LEU A 188 19.74 -1.29 11.83
N ALA A 189 18.83 -0.33 11.64
CA ALA A 189 19.17 1.09 11.69
C ALA A 189 19.55 1.55 13.10
N LEU A 190 18.82 1.12 14.13
CA LEU A 190 19.12 1.43 15.53
C LEU A 190 20.49 0.87 15.96
N ARG A 191 20.78 -0.40 15.64
CA ARG A 191 22.09 -1.02 15.92
C ARG A 191 23.26 -0.27 15.27
N ARG A 192 23.05 0.29 14.07
CA ARG A 192 24.08 1.09 13.40
C ARG A 192 24.34 2.41 14.11
N LEU A 193 23.33 3.01 14.73
CA LEU A 193 23.51 4.20 15.55
C LEU A 193 24.26 3.87 16.84
N GLU A 194 23.88 2.79 17.52
CA GLU A 194 24.55 2.32 18.74
C GLU A 194 26.03 2.00 18.49
N ALA A 195 26.36 1.41 17.34
CA ALA A 195 27.75 1.15 16.96
C ALA A 195 28.56 2.41 16.61
N GLN A 196 27.90 3.55 16.38
CA GLN A 196 28.53 4.84 16.08
C GLN A 196 28.61 5.76 17.30
N GLU A 197 27.85 5.46 18.35
CA GLU A 197 27.92 6.18 19.62
C GLU A 197 29.21 5.75 20.36
N PRO A 198 30.05 6.68 20.83
CA PRO A 198 31.20 6.33 21.65
C PRO A 198 30.72 5.64 22.94
N PRO A 199 31.48 4.69 23.50
CA PRO A 199 31.13 4.07 24.76
C PRO A 199 30.92 5.16 25.81
N GLN A 200 29.77 5.12 26.48
CA GLN A 200 29.49 6.01 27.60
C GLN A 200 30.40 5.56 28.76
N GLU A 201 31.46 6.33 29.01
CA GLU A 201 32.33 6.23 30.19
C GLU A 201 31.59 6.59 31.48
#